data_AF-A0A6A6JZ41-F1
#
_entry.id   AF-A0A6A6JZ41-F1
#
_cell.length_a   1.000
_cell.length_b   1.000
_cell.length_c   1.000
_cell.angle_alpha   90.00
_cell.angle_beta   90.00
_cell.angle_gamma   90.00
#
_symmetry.space_group_name_H-M   'P 1'
#
loop_
_entity.id
_entity.type
_entity.pdbx_description
1 polymer ?
#
loop_
_entity_poly.entity_id
_entity_poly.type
_entity_poly.pdbx_seq_one_letter_code
_entity_poly.pdbx_strand_id
1 'polypeptide(L)'
;MVAEAAAPSPKYLRLAPKRKRIPQEIIEKWPMISAPVLDQISVVLRRAKDAIVLSRRDPQKQQEADEVLHGVIRKLERHFANTKIPPQSKAHQFDLNHIAAQNERVYRELTTTRHRNQLLDEQIKIAAAKLKEEEETLSKVKENKLQWQRRWKAQGKKQLHPLLQEAESLKIVEDKPEDIGLRKAPPIDTALFDISYADLAPLLQTLRLNLETMQNNHAQIGGISDAVTEAQVALDDVVFKHVQGEQYDALMNY
;
A
#
# COMPACT_ATOMS: atom_id res chain seq x y z
N MET A 1 23.45 -22.43 -37.31
CA MET A 1 22.48 -23.47 -36.86
C MET A 1 23.17 -24.21 -35.72
N VAL A 2 22.73 -24.28 -34.48
CA VAL A 2 21.42 -24.07 -33.85
C VAL A 2 21.71 -23.54 -32.43
N ALA A 3 20.99 -22.51 -32.00
CA ALA A 3 21.03 -22.02 -30.63
C ALA A 3 20.37 -23.05 -29.71
N GLU A 4 21.11 -23.50 -28.70
CA GLU A 4 20.60 -24.40 -27.67
C GLU A 4 19.63 -23.62 -26.77
N ALA A 5 18.34 -23.82 -27.00
CA ALA A 5 17.26 -23.19 -26.27
C ALA A 5 17.27 -23.69 -24.81
N ALA A 6 17.66 -22.81 -23.89
CA ALA A 6 17.52 -23.04 -22.46
C ALA A 6 16.04 -23.30 -22.13
N ALA A 7 15.76 -24.48 -21.57
CA ALA A 7 14.42 -24.89 -21.20
C ALA A 7 13.78 -23.92 -20.17
N PRO A 8 12.45 -23.69 -20.22
CA PRO A 8 11.78 -22.79 -19.29
C PRO A 8 11.85 -23.33 -17.85
N SER A 9 12.37 -22.52 -16.93
CA SER A 9 12.39 -22.83 -15.51
C SER A 9 10.96 -23.08 -15.00
N PRO A 10 10.69 -24.21 -14.30
CA PRO A 10 9.34 -24.52 -13.85
C PRO A 10 8.83 -23.47 -12.87
N LYS A 11 7.60 -23.00 -13.10
CA LYS A 11 6.89 -21.96 -12.32
C LYS A 11 6.75 -22.27 -10.82
N TYR A 12 7.06 -23.50 -10.42
CA TYR A 12 7.03 -23.97 -9.03
C TYR A 12 8.24 -24.87 -8.74
N LEU A 13 8.94 -24.59 -7.64
CA LEU A 13 9.99 -25.44 -7.08
C LEU A 13 9.35 -26.74 -6.56
N ARG A 14 9.52 -27.84 -7.31
CA ARG A 14 9.15 -29.18 -6.84
C ARG A 14 10.37 -29.81 -6.17
N LEU A 15 10.21 -30.29 -4.93
CA LEU A 15 11.25 -31.05 -4.26
C LEU A 15 11.45 -32.39 -4.98
N ALA A 16 12.64 -32.62 -5.52
CA ALA A 16 13.00 -33.90 -6.12
C ALA A 16 13.40 -34.91 -5.03
N PRO A 17 12.93 -36.17 -5.09
CA PRO A 17 13.30 -37.18 -4.11
C PRO A 17 14.78 -37.53 -4.24
N LYS A 18 15.58 -37.19 -3.21
CA LYS A 18 17.01 -37.51 -3.15
C LYS A 18 17.23 -38.77 -2.33
N ARG A 19 17.69 -39.85 -2.97
CA ARG A 19 18.10 -41.09 -2.29
C ARG A 19 19.58 -40.99 -1.92
N LYS A 20 19.92 -41.33 -0.67
CA LYS A 20 21.31 -41.49 -0.21
C LYS A 20 21.48 -42.90 0.33
N ARG A 21 22.57 -43.57 -0.04
CA ARG A 21 22.99 -44.83 0.59
C ARG A 21 23.71 -44.48 1.89
N ILE A 22 23.29 -45.09 2.99
CA ILE A 22 23.83 -44.85 4.33
C ILE A 22 24.46 -46.17 4.81
N PRO A 23 25.74 -46.18 5.21
CA PRO A 23 26.39 -47.38 5.76
C PRO A 23 25.72 -47.80 7.08
N GLN A 24 25.69 -49.11 7.35
CA GLN A 24 25.01 -49.69 8.52
C GLN A 24 25.58 -49.18 9.85
N GLU A 25 26.89 -48.92 9.92
CA GLU A 25 27.55 -48.34 11.11
C GLU A 25 26.98 -46.98 11.53
N ILE A 26 26.47 -46.20 10.58
CA ILE A 26 25.84 -44.90 10.87
C ILE A 26 24.42 -45.11 11.36
N ILE A 27 23.72 -46.12 10.83
CA ILE A 27 22.35 -46.49 11.25
C ILE A 27 22.36 -47.01 12.69
N GLU A 28 23.40 -47.73 13.09
CA GLU A 28 23.51 -48.24 14.45
C GLU A 28 23.65 -47.14 15.52
N LYS A 29 24.21 -45.99 15.15
CA LYS A 29 24.35 -44.81 16.02
C LYS A 29 23.06 -44.00 16.14
N TRP A 30 22.01 -44.36 15.43
CA TRP A 30 20.76 -43.61 15.44
C TRP A 30 19.98 -43.83 16.75
N PRO A 31 19.32 -42.77 17.26
CA PRO A 31 18.49 -42.89 18.44
C PRO A 31 17.28 -43.80 18.18
N MET A 32 16.83 -44.46 19.23
CA MET A 32 15.56 -45.19 19.23
C MET A 32 14.38 -44.22 19.20
N ILE A 33 13.23 -44.68 18.71
CA ILE A 33 12.01 -43.88 18.70
C ILE A 33 11.63 -43.50 20.14
N SER A 34 11.26 -42.24 20.34
CA SER A 34 10.70 -41.79 21.62
C SER A 34 9.29 -42.37 21.82
N ALA A 35 8.98 -42.77 23.06
CA ALA A 35 7.65 -43.27 23.44
C ALA A 35 6.46 -42.40 22.94
N PRO A 36 6.47 -41.05 23.02
CA PRO A 36 5.34 -40.24 22.52
C PRO A 36 5.13 -40.37 21.01
N VAL A 37 6.20 -40.55 20.22
CA VAL A 37 6.10 -40.72 18.77
C VAL A 37 5.54 -42.10 18.43
N LEU A 38 5.91 -43.14 19.18
CA LEU A 38 5.31 -44.47 19.02
C LEU A 38 3.81 -44.46 19.29
N ASP A 39 3.38 -43.77 20.35
CA ASP A 39 1.96 -43.64 20.69
C ASP A 39 1.19 -42.95 19.56
N GLN A 40 1.71 -41.85 19.02
CA GLN A 40 1.11 -41.16 17.87
C GLN A 40 1.06 -42.03 16.60
N ILE A 41 2.13 -42.77 16.29
CA ILE A 41 2.14 -43.72 15.17
C ILE A 41 1.06 -44.79 15.39
N SER A 42 0.91 -45.30 16.62
CA SER A 42 -0.12 -46.28 16.96
C SER A 42 -1.53 -45.72 16.74
N VAL A 43 -1.78 -44.45 17.11
CA VAL A 43 -3.06 -43.77 16.89
C VAL A 43 -3.36 -43.65 15.40
N VAL A 44 -2.38 -43.30 14.57
CA VAL A 44 -2.56 -43.21 13.11
C VAL A 44 -2.85 -44.59 12.52
N LEU A 45 -2.11 -45.62 12.92
CA LEU A 45 -2.33 -46.99 12.46
C LEU A 45 -3.72 -47.51 12.85
N ARG A 46 -4.18 -47.23 14.07
CA ARG A 46 -5.53 -47.58 14.53
C ARG A 46 -6.62 -46.85 13.75
N ARG A 47 -6.47 -45.53 13.51
CA ARG A 47 -7.40 -44.78 12.66
C ARG A 47 -7.47 -45.32 11.24
N ALA A 48 -6.33 -45.71 10.66
CA ALA A 48 -6.28 -46.32 9.33
C ALA A 48 -6.99 -47.68 9.32
N LYS A 49 -6.82 -48.50 10.38
CA LYS A 49 -7.60 -49.73 10.56
C LYS A 49 -9.08 -49.44 10.62
N ASP A 50 -9.52 -48.52 11.48
CA ASP A 50 -10.93 -48.21 11.66
C ASP A 50 -11.57 -47.71 10.36
N ALA A 51 -10.85 -46.90 9.56
CA ALA A 51 -11.32 -46.48 8.24
C ALA A 51 -11.54 -47.67 7.29
N ILE A 52 -10.63 -48.65 7.27
CA ILE A 52 -10.76 -49.85 6.42
C ILE A 52 -11.88 -50.76 6.93
N VAL A 53 -12.00 -50.96 8.24
CA VAL A 53 -13.05 -51.78 8.84
C VAL A 53 -14.41 -51.16 8.54
N LEU A 54 -14.58 -49.86 8.79
CA LEU A 54 -15.82 -49.13 8.52
C LEU A 54 -16.16 -49.02 7.03
N SER A 55 -15.17 -49.11 6.13
CA SER A 55 -15.43 -49.14 4.68
C SER A 55 -16.12 -50.42 4.21
N ARG A 56 -16.03 -51.51 4.99
CA ARG A 56 -16.68 -52.78 4.65
C ARG A 56 -18.13 -52.77 5.11
N ARG A 57 -19.04 -53.18 4.22
CA ARG A 57 -20.49 -53.21 4.48
C ARG A 57 -20.94 -54.45 5.27
N ASP A 58 -20.24 -55.58 5.11
CA ASP A 58 -20.63 -56.86 5.72
C ASP A 58 -20.00 -57.04 7.13
N PRO A 59 -20.77 -57.39 8.18
CA PRO A 59 -20.25 -57.49 9.54
C PRO A 59 -19.22 -58.62 9.73
N GLN A 60 -19.36 -59.72 9.01
CA GLN A 60 -18.37 -60.81 9.04
C GLN A 60 -17.03 -60.38 8.42
N LYS A 61 -17.07 -59.65 7.30
CA LYS A 61 -15.87 -59.12 6.65
C LYS A 61 -15.24 -57.99 7.44
N GLN A 62 -16.02 -57.28 8.28
CA GLN A 62 -15.51 -56.30 9.24
C GLN A 62 -14.70 -56.99 10.34
N GLN A 63 -15.22 -58.07 10.94
CA GLN A 63 -14.52 -58.83 11.98
C GLN A 63 -13.23 -59.47 11.45
N GLU A 64 -13.29 -60.12 10.29
CA GLU A 64 -12.09 -60.70 9.64
C GLU A 64 -11.03 -59.62 9.33
N ALA A 65 -11.46 -58.45 8.85
CA ALA A 65 -10.54 -57.34 8.61
C ALA A 65 -9.93 -56.81 9.92
N ASP A 66 -10.72 -56.68 10.98
CA ASP A 66 -10.26 -56.21 12.27
C ASP A 66 -9.20 -57.14 12.86
N GLU A 67 -9.44 -58.45 12.84
CA GLU A 67 -8.50 -59.46 13.34
C GLU A 67 -7.17 -59.46 12.56
N VAL A 68 -7.24 -59.49 11.22
CA VAL A 68 -6.05 -59.49 10.37
C VAL A 68 -5.25 -58.20 10.54
N LEU A 69 -5.91 -57.04 10.48
CA LEU A 69 -5.25 -55.75 10.59
C LEU A 69 -4.69 -55.52 12.00
N HIS A 70 -5.37 -55.98 13.05
CA HIS A 70 -4.86 -55.90 14.42
C HIS A 70 -3.57 -56.70 14.61
N GLY A 71 -3.49 -57.89 14.00
CA GLY A 71 -2.27 -58.70 13.98
C GLY A 71 -1.11 -57.98 13.27
N VAL A 72 -1.39 -57.30 12.16
CA VAL A 72 -0.39 -56.51 11.41
C VAL A 72 0.05 -55.29 12.22
N ILE A 73 -0.88 -54.56 12.83
CA ILE A 73 -0.57 -53.38 13.66
C ILE A 73 0.32 -53.75 14.84
N ARG A 74 0.02 -54.84 15.56
CA ARG A 74 0.90 -55.32 16.65
C ARG A 74 2.31 -55.68 16.19
N LYS A 75 2.45 -56.28 15.00
CA LYS A 75 3.77 -56.56 14.41
C LYS A 75 4.51 -55.27 14.06
N LEU A 76 3.81 -54.28 13.52
CA LEU A 76 4.37 -52.98 13.19
C LEU A 76 4.76 -52.19 14.44
N GLU A 77 3.92 -52.14 15.48
CA GLU A 77 4.25 -51.50 16.77
C GLU A 77 5.52 -52.08 17.39
N ARG A 78 5.67 -53.42 17.38
CA ARG A 78 6.90 -54.10 17.84
C ARG A 78 8.11 -53.79 16.97
N HIS A 79 7.90 -53.67 15.65
CA HIS A 79 8.99 -53.32 14.74
C HIS A 79 9.45 -51.88 14.96
N PHE A 80 8.51 -50.93 15.07
CA PHE A 80 8.81 -49.52 15.31
C PHE A 80 9.47 -49.28 16.69
N ALA A 81 9.08 -50.04 17.71
CA ALA A 81 9.75 -49.97 19.01
C ALA A 81 11.25 -50.32 18.93
N ASN A 82 11.63 -51.18 17.97
CA ASN A 82 13.00 -51.65 17.79
C ASN A 82 13.73 -50.95 16.63
N THR A 83 13.07 -50.06 15.88
CA THR A 83 13.71 -49.36 14.77
C THR A 83 14.44 -48.12 15.25
N LYS A 84 15.60 -47.87 14.63
CA LYS A 84 16.39 -46.65 14.84
C LYS A 84 16.00 -45.63 13.77
N ILE A 85 15.80 -44.37 14.17
CA ILE A 85 15.40 -43.30 13.25
C ILE A 85 16.56 -42.33 13.02
N PRO A 86 16.76 -41.83 11.78
CA PRO A 86 17.77 -40.82 11.51
C PRO A 86 17.68 -39.63 12.47
N PRO A 87 18.79 -39.14 13.06
CA PRO A 87 18.77 -38.03 14.02
C PRO A 87 18.32 -36.70 13.40
N GLN A 88 18.26 -36.61 12.07
CA GLN A 88 17.67 -35.46 11.37
C GLN A 88 16.15 -35.43 11.44
N SER A 89 15.51 -36.55 11.80
CA SER A 89 14.09 -36.60 12.02
C SER A 89 13.79 -36.11 13.44
N LYS A 90 13.36 -34.86 13.55
CA LYS A 90 12.99 -34.27 14.85
C LYS A 90 11.67 -34.87 15.31
N ALA A 91 11.50 -35.09 16.61
CA ALA A 91 10.25 -35.61 17.18
C ALA A 91 9.01 -34.82 16.73
N HIS A 92 9.14 -33.50 16.58
CA HIS A 92 8.10 -32.61 16.09
C HIS A 92 7.60 -32.88 14.66
N GLN A 93 8.36 -33.63 13.85
CA GLN A 93 7.93 -34.05 12.50
C GLN A 93 6.98 -35.24 12.53
N PHE A 94 6.82 -35.90 13.68
CA PHE A 94 5.81 -36.93 13.90
C PHE A 94 4.65 -36.44 14.75
N ASP A 95 4.84 -35.35 15.51
CA ASP A 95 3.80 -34.67 16.28
C ASP A 95 2.68 -34.13 15.37
N LEU A 96 1.60 -34.90 15.23
CA LEU A 96 0.44 -34.53 14.42
C LEU A 96 -0.14 -33.17 14.83
N ASN A 97 -0.19 -32.88 16.14
CA ASN A 97 -0.67 -31.61 16.66
C ASN A 97 0.25 -30.44 16.26
N HIS A 98 1.57 -30.67 16.21
CA HIS A 98 2.53 -29.65 15.81
C HIS A 98 2.41 -29.35 14.31
N ILE A 99 2.33 -30.39 13.47
CA ILE A 99 2.12 -30.23 12.02
C ILE A 99 0.78 -29.56 11.73
N ALA A 100 -0.29 -29.93 12.44
CA ALA A 100 -1.59 -29.30 12.30
C ALA A 100 -1.54 -27.81 12.67
N ALA A 101 -0.92 -27.45 13.81
CA ALA A 101 -0.75 -26.07 14.22
C ALA A 101 0.12 -25.26 13.22
N GLN A 102 1.17 -25.86 12.68
CA GLN A 102 2.01 -25.24 11.65
C GLN A 102 1.21 -25.02 10.35
N ASN A 103 0.43 -26.01 9.92
CA ASN A 103 -0.42 -25.88 8.76
C ASN A 103 -1.46 -24.77 8.96
N GLU A 104 -2.13 -24.72 10.11
CA GLU A 104 -3.07 -23.64 10.42
C GLU A 104 -2.41 -22.26 10.37
N ARG A 105 -1.20 -22.13 10.92
CA ARG A 105 -0.43 -20.88 10.83
C ARG A 105 -0.17 -20.50 9.37
N VAL A 106 0.33 -21.43 8.56
CA VAL A 106 0.61 -21.19 7.14
C VAL A 106 -0.68 -20.85 6.39
N TYR A 107 -1.81 -21.50 6.69
CA TYR A 107 -3.10 -21.17 6.10
C TYR A 107 -3.54 -19.76 6.47
N ARG A 108 -3.37 -19.32 7.72
CA ARG A 108 -3.67 -17.94 8.15
C ARG A 108 -2.78 -16.91 7.45
N GLU A 109 -1.49 -17.19 7.31
CA GLU A 109 -0.55 -16.32 6.58
C GLU A 109 -0.93 -16.25 5.07
N LEU A 110 -1.35 -17.37 4.49
CA LEU A 110 -1.78 -17.43 3.10
C LEU A 110 -3.11 -16.70 2.86
N THR A 111 -4.09 -16.84 3.75
CA THR A 111 -5.39 -16.15 3.62
C THR A 111 -5.24 -14.64 3.79
N THR A 112 -4.45 -14.19 4.76
CA THR A 112 -4.16 -12.76 4.96
C THR A 112 -3.43 -12.16 3.76
N THR A 113 -2.42 -12.85 3.22
CA THR A 113 -1.72 -12.41 2.01
C THR A 113 -2.63 -12.36 0.79
N ARG A 114 -3.49 -13.38 0.62
CA ARG A 114 -4.48 -13.41 -0.47
C ARG A 114 -5.45 -12.24 -0.37
N HIS A 115 -5.97 -11.96 0.82
CA HIS A 115 -6.88 -10.84 1.04
C HIS A 115 -6.20 -9.49 0.76
N ARG A 116 -4.95 -9.31 1.24
CA ARG A 116 -4.15 -8.12 0.92
C ARG A 116 -3.98 -7.94 -0.59
N ASN A 117 -3.64 -8.99 -1.32
CA ASN A 117 -3.47 -8.91 -2.76
C ASN A 117 -4.78 -8.55 -3.46
N GLN A 118 -5.91 -9.11 -3.02
CA GLN A 118 -7.23 -8.73 -3.55
C GLN A 118 -7.54 -7.25 -3.31
N LEU A 119 -7.25 -6.71 -2.13
CA LEU A 119 -7.44 -5.28 -1.85
C LEU A 119 -6.57 -4.41 -2.75
N LEU A 120 -5.31 -4.80 -2.97
CA LEU A 120 -4.41 -4.09 -3.88
C LEU A 120 -4.91 -4.14 -5.32
N ASP A 121 -5.41 -5.29 -5.78
CA ASP A 121 -5.97 -5.43 -7.12
C ASP A 121 -7.19 -4.51 -7.33
N GLU A 122 -8.08 -4.41 -6.34
CA GLU A 122 -9.21 -3.47 -6.40
C GLU A 122 -8.75 -2.01 -6.38
N GLN A 123 -7.75 -1.66 -5.56
CA GLN A 123 -7.16 -0.32 -5.57
C GLN A 123 -6.52 0.03 -6.91
N ILE A 124 -5.82 -0.91 -7.53
CA ILE A 124 -5.22 -0.74 -8.86
C ILE A 124 -6.31 -0.50 -9.90
N LYS A 125 -7.44 -1.24 -9.86
CA LYS A 125 -8.57 -1.02 -10.77
C LYS A 125 -9.16 0.38 -10.62
N ILE A 126 -9.37 0.83 -9.39
CA ILE A 126 -9.89 2.18 -9.10
C ILE A 126 -8.91 3.24 -9.60
N ALA A 127 -7.62 3.10 -9.30
CA ALA A 127 -6.59 4.03 -9.75
C ALA A 127 -6.49 4.08 -11.28
N ALA A 128 -6.54 2.93 -11.95
CA ALA A 128 -6.52 2.84 -13.39
C ALA A 128 -7.77 3.47 -14.05
N ALA A 129 -8.94 3.37 -13.41
CA ALA A 129 -10.16 4.06 -13.88
C ALA A 129 -10.02 5.58 -13.76
N LYS A 130 -9.58 6.09 -12.61
CA LYS A 130 -9.33 7.52 -12.39
C LYS A 130 -8.28 8.08 -13.35
N LEU A 131 -7.19 7.34 -13.57
CA LEU A 131 -6.16 7.74 -14.51
C LEU A 131 -6.71 7.92 -15.93
N LYS A 132 -7.60 7.02 -16.38
CA LYS A 132 -8.26 7.16 -17.70
C LYS A 132 -9.14 8.40 -17.77
N GLU A 133 -9.90 8.69 -16.72
CA GLU A 133 -10.72 9.91 -16.65
C GLU A 133 -9.83 11.18 -16.72
N GLU A 134 -8.70 11.18 -16.01
CA GLU A 134 -7.72 12.27 -16.04
C GLU A 134 -7.08 12.41 -17.43
N GLU A 135 -6.73 11.31 -18.09
CA GLU A 135 -6.20 11.32 -19.46
C GLU A 135 -7.23 11.90 -20.46
N GLU A 136 -8.50 11.56 -20.31
CA GLU A 136 -9.59 12.11 -21.13
C GLU A 136 -9.85 13.59 -20.87
N THR A 137 -9.78 14.04 -19.61
CA THR A 137 -9.92 15.47 -19.30
C THR A 137 -8.73 16.27 -19.83
N LEU A 138 -7.52 15.73 -19.69
CA LEU A 138 -6.29 16.34 -20.20
C LEU A 138 -6.29 16.46 -21.72
N SER A 139 -6.79 15.44 -22.44
CA SER A 139 -6.94 15.51 -23.90
C SER A 139 -7.92 16.61 -24.31
N LYS A 140 -9.08 16.73 -23.65
CA LYS A 140 -10.06 17.81 -23.86
C LYS A 140 -9.46 19.19 -23.60
N VAL A 141 -8.70 19.36 -22.52
CA VAL A 141 -8.04 20.64 -22.20
C VAL A 141 -6.97 20.99 -23.24
N LYS A 142 -6.20 20.01 -23.72
CA LYS A 142 -5.24 20.21 -24.82
C LYS A 142 -5.92 20.67 -26.11
N GLU A 143 -7.01 20.02 -26.48
CA GLU A 143 -7.80 20.42 -27.66
C GLU A 143 -8.37 21.83 -27.49
N ASN A 144 -8.94 22.14 -26.33
CA ASN A 144 -9.49 23.46 -26.04
C ASN A 144 -8.40 24.54 -26.09
N LYS A 145 -7.21 24.29 -25.52
CA LYS A 145 -6.04 25.18 -25.64
C LYS A 145 -5.68 25.45 -27.11
N LEU A 146 -5.62 24.41 -27.94
CA LEU A 146 -5.31 24.55 -29.36
C LEU A 146 -6.39 25.35 -30.11
N GLN A 147 -7.67 25.08 -29.83
CA GLN A 147 -8.79 25.82 -30.41
C GLN A 147 -8.78 27.29 -29.99
N TRP A 148 -8.53 27.57 -28.70
CA TRP A 148 -8.40 28.92 -28.17
C TRP A 148 -7.23 29.65 -28.82
N GLN A 149 -6.05 29.04 -28.94
CA GLN A 149 -4.90 29.64 -29.62
C GLN A 149 -5.19 29.97 -31.09
N ARG A 150 -5.91 29.08 -31.80
CA ARG A 150 -6.33 29.34 -33.19
C ARG A 150 -7.31 30.51 -33.27
N ARG A 151 -8.31 30.56 -32.39
CA ARG A 151 -9.28 31.66 -32.30
C ARG A 151 -8.59 32.98 -31.94
N TRP A 152 -7.71 32.97 -30.94
CA TRP A 152 -6.91 34.12 -30.53
C TRP A 152 -6.07 34.67 -31.68
N LYS A 153 -5.32 33.82 -32.41
CA LYS A 153 -4.57 34.26 -33.60
C LYS A 153 -5.47 34.82 -34.71
N ALA A 154 -6.67 34.29 -34.88
CA ALA A 154 -7.63 34.79 -35.86
C ALA A 154 -8.28 36.12 -35.43
N GLN A 155 -8.53 36.30 -34.13
CA GLN A 155 -9.14 37.51 -33.55
C GLN A 155 -8.12 38.63 -33.36
N GLY A 156 -6.90 38.35 -32.93
CA GLY A 156 -5.81 39.34 -32.83
C GLY A 156 -5.52 40.00 -34.17
N LYS A 157 -5.63 39.25 -35.28
CA LYS A 157 -5.54 39.83 -36.65
C LYS A 157 -6.73 40.69 -37.06
N LYS A 158 -7.88 40.57 -36.38
CA LYS A 158 -9.14 41.22 -36.76
C LYS A 158 -9.61 42.32 -35.80
N GLN A 159 -9.12 42.35 -34.56
CA GLN A 159 -9.58 43.26 -33.51
C GLN A 159 -8.53 44.26 -33.01
N LEU A 160 -7.30 44.21 -33.50
CA LEU A 160 -6.33 45.26 -33.21
C LEU A 160 -6.59 46.46 -34.12
N HIS A 161 -7.09 47.55 -33.54
CA HIS A 161 -7.08 48.86 -34.18
C HIS A 161 -5.61 49.25 -34.45
N PRO A 162 -5.25 49.88 -35.58
CA PRO A 162 -3.85 50.18 -35.95
C PRO A 162 -3.07 50.95 -34.86
N LEU A 163 -3.75 51.74 -34.02
CA LEU A 163 -3.14 52.44 -32.88
C LEU A 163 -2.72 51.53 -31.70
N LEU A 164 -3.21 50.30 -31.63
CA LEU A 164 -2.84 49.30 -30.61
C LEU A 164 -1.74 48.34 -31.08
N GLN A 165 -1.50 48.25 -32.40
CA GLN A 165 -0.37 47.50 -32.95
C GLN A 165 0.99 48.11 -32.59
N GLU A 166 1.04 49.43 -32.45
CA GLU A 166 2.23 50.14 -31.99
C GLU A 166 2.50 49.90 -30.49
N ALA A 167 1.46 49.65 -29.70
CA ALA A 167 1.59 49.35 -28.26
C ALA A 167 2.15 47.94 -27.99
N GLU A 168 1.99 46.97 -28.90
CA GLU A 168 2.62 45.64 -28.79
C GLU A 168 4.14 45.67 -29.00
N SER A 169 4.67 46.76 -29.60
CA SER A 169 6.12 46.98 -29.74
C SER A 169 6.78 47.55 -28.47
N LEU A 170 5.96 48.02 -27.51
CA LEU A 170 6.43 48.34 -26.17
C LEU A 170 6.49 47.01 -25.41
N LYS A 171 7.71 46.53 -25.20
CA LYS A 171 8.01 45.37 -24.36
C LYS A 171 7.16 45.43 -23.10
N ILE A 172 6.17 44.54 -23.00
CA ILE A 172 5.39 44.34 -21.78
C ILE A 172 6.41 43.86 -20.74
N VAL A 173 6.83 44.79 -19.89
CA VAL A 173 7.60 44.46 -18.69
C VAL A 173 6.67 43.59 -17.86
N GLU A 174 7.13 42.39 -17.51
CA GLU A 174 6.40 41.50 -16.60
C GLU A 174 6.13 42.27 -15.31
N ASP A 175 4.86 42.55 -15.06
CA ASP A 175 4.38 43.24 -13.87
C ASP A 175 4.67 42.34 -12.66
N LYS A 176 5.71 42.65 -11.88
CA LYS A 176 6.06 41.86 -10.70
C LYS A 176 5.14 42.24 -9.55
N PRO A 177 4.86 41.34 -8.59
CA PRO A 177 4.09 41.66 -7.39
C PRO A 177 4.66 42.84 -6.59
N GLU A 178 5.95 43.12 -6.76
CA GLU A 178 6.71 44.21 -6.13
C GLU A 178 6.47 45.58 -6.79
N ASP A 179 6.03 45.61 -8.06
CA ASP A 179 5.73 46.84 -8.80
C ASP A 179 4.35 47.41 -8.44
N ILE A 180 3.51 46.58 -7.82
CA ILE A 180 2.30 47.03 -7.13
C ILE A 180 2.76 47.68 -5.83
N GLY A 181 3.05 48.98 -5.89
CA GLY A 181 3.46 49.80 -4.74
C GLY A 181 2.37 49.88 -3.65
N LEU A 182 2.10 48.77 -2.95
CA LEU A 182 1.26 48.69 -1.77
C LEU A 182 1.99 49.34 -0.61
N ARG A 183 1.98 50.67 -0.61
CA ARG A 183 2.25 51.44 0.59
C ARG A 183 1.17 51.04 1.61
N LYS A 184 1.58 50.58 2.80
CA LYS A 184 0.69 50.45 3.96
C LYS A 184 0.05 51.82 4.16
N ALA A 185 -1.20 51.97 3.72
CA ALA A 185 -1.92 53.21 3.91
C ALA A 185 -2.06 53.43 5.44
N PRO A 186 -1.79 54.65 5.94
CA PRO A 186 -2.19 54.96 7.31
C PRO A 186 -3.71 54.74 7.45
N PRO A 187 -4.20 54.37 8.64
CA PRO A 187 -5.62 54.14 8.87
C PRO A 187 -6.42 55.34 8.36
N ILE A 188 -7.32 55.10 7.41
CA ILE A 188 -8.15 56.12 6.80
C ILE A 188 -9.05 56.69 7.89
N ASP A 189 -8.93 58.00 8.13
CA ASP A 189 -9.73 58.71 9.13
C ASP A 189 -11.20 58.73 8.67
N THR A 190 -12.06 57.99 9.37
CA THR A 190 -13.47 57.78 8.98
C THR A 190 -14.36 58.97 9.31
N ALA A 191 -13.81 60.04 9.88
CA ALA A 191 -14.50 61.29 10.20
C ALA A 191 -15.08 62.01 8.95
N LEU A 192 -14.59 61.70 7.75
CA LEU A 192 -15.04 62.34 6.50
C LEU A 192 -16.42 61.86 6.01
N PHE A 193 -16.95 60.78 6.59
CA PHE A 193 -18.25 60.19 6.22
C PHE A 193 -19.43 60.70 7.07
N ASP A 194 -19.22 61.67 7.96
CA ASP A 194 -20.25 62.20 8.87
C ASP A 194 -21.05 63.39 8.27
N ILE A 195 -20.92 63.64 6.97
CA ILE A 195 -21.65 64.71 6.27
C ILE A 195 -23.02 64.17 5.82
N SER A 196 -24.07 64.62 6.49
CA SER A 196 -25.44 64.13 6.37
C SER A 196 -26.19 64.72 5.16
N TYR A 197 -26.02 64.10 3.99
CA TYR A 197 -27.01 64.20 2.92
C TYR A 197 -28.03 63.07 3.07
N ALA A 198 -29.31 63.41 3.26
CA ALA A 198 -30.39 62.47 3.59
C ALA A 198 -30.53 61.30 2.58
N ASP A 199 -30.21 61.53 1.30
CA ASP A 199 -30.29 60.51 0.25
C ASP A 199 -29.06 59.60 0.17
N LEU A 200 -27.92 60.00 0.74
CA LEU A 200 -26.65 59.26 0.71
C LEU A 200 -26.37 58.52 2.01
N ALA A 201 -27.11 58.81 3.08
CA ALA A 201 -27.00 58.16 4.39
C ALA A 201 -27.00 56.62 4.35
N PRO A 202 -27.92 55.93 3.63
CA PRO A 202 -27.92 54.47 3.60
C PRO A 202 -26.70 53.91 2.85
N LEU A 203 -26.22 54.61 1.82
CA LEU A 203 -25.08 54.17 1.02
C LEU A 203 -23.78 54.35 1.81
N LEU A 204 -23.62 55.46 2.53
CA LEU A 204 -22.49 55.70 3.43
C LEU A 204 -22.45 54.72 4.59
N GLN A 205 -23.61 54.37 5.16
CA GLN A 205 -23.70 53.36 6.21
C GLN A 205 -23.28 51.97 5.69
N THR A 206 -23.69 51.64 4.47
CA THR A 206 -23.29 50.38 3.81
C THR A 206 -21.78 50.36 3.53
N LEU A 207 -21.22 51.48 3.05
CA LEU A 207 -19.79 51.62 2.79
C LEU A 207 -18.97 51.51 4.09
N ARG A 208 -19.44 52.13 5.17
CA ARG A 208 -18.84 52.02 6.50
C ARG A 208 -18.85 50.59 7.01
N LEU A 209 -19.99 49.90 6.92
CA LEU A 209 -20.11 48.50 7.33
C LEU A 209 -19.18 47.59 6.50
N ASN A 210 -19.09 47.83 5.19
CA ASN A 210 -18.20 47.07 4.32
C ASN A 210 -16.73 47.33 4.62
N LEU A 211 -16.34 48.58 4.88
CA LEU A 211 -14.97 48.93 5.28
C LEU A 211 -14.60 48.34 6.64
N GLU A 212 -15.52 48.39 7.61
CA GLU A 212 -15.34 47.78 8.92
C GLU A 212 -15.21 46.25 8.81
N THR A 213 -16.01 45.63 7.93
CA THR A 213 -15.91 44.19 7.63
C THR A 213 -14.59 43.84 6.95
N MET A 214 -14.13 44.63 5.98
CA MET A 214 -12.84 44.42 5.31
C MET A 214 -11.66 44.63 6.27
N GLN A 215 -11.75 45.60 7.17
CA GLN A 215 -10.74 45.85 8.20
C GLN A 215 -10.68 44.69 9.21
N ASN A 216 -11.85 44.20 9.65
CA ASN A 216 -11.92 43.03 10.55
C ASN A 216 -11.41 41.76 9.86
N ASN A 217 -11.75 41.54 8.59
CA ASN A 217 -11.21 40.41 7.81
C ASN A 217 -9.69 40.52 7.65
N HIS A 218 -9.16 41.72 7.40
CA HIS A 218 -7.72 41.93 7.32
C HIS A 218 -7.01 41.68 8.66
N ALA A 219 -7.60 42.13 9.77
CA ALA A 219 -7.08 41.85 11.11
C ALA A 219 -7.04 40.35 11.43
N GLN A 220 -8.03 39.59 10.98
CA GLN A 220 -8.05 38.12 11.12
C GLN A 220 -7.01 37.42 10.24
N ILE A 221 -6.72 37.95 9.05
CA ILE A 221 -5.74 37.38 8.12
C ILE A 221 -4.30 37.72 8.52
N GLY A 222 -4.06 38.88 9.17
CA GLY A 222 -2.73 39.33 9.58
C GLY A 222 -1.96 38.28 10.41
N GLY A 223 -2.62 37.65 11.39
CA GLY A 223 -2.01 36.63 12.24
C GLY A 223 -1.74 35.27 11.57
N ILE A 224 -2.30 35.03 10.38
CA ILE A 224 -2.06 33.78 9.65
C ILE A 224 -0.61 33.74 9.14
N SER A 225 -0.07 34.88 8.71
CA SER A 225 1.32 34.95 8.24
C SER A 225 2.31 34.61 9.37
N ASP A 226 2.11 35.18 10.55
CA ASP A 226 2.92 34.88 11.74
C ASP A 226 2.79 33.40 12.14
N ALA A 227 1.57 32.85 12.18
CA ALA A 227 1.33 31.45 12.50
C ALA A 227 1.95 30.47 11.48
N VAL A 228 1.97 30.84 10.19
CA VAL A 228 2.64 30.05 9.15
C VAL A 228 4.16 30.08 9.35
N THR A 229 4.75 31.24 9.68
CA THR A 229 6.18 31.32 9.97
C THR A 229 6.55 30.53 11.23
N GLU A 230 5.73 30.58 12.28
CA GLU A 230 5.95 29.79 13.50
C GLU A 230 5.83 28.29 13.23
N ALA A 231 4.86 27.86 12.42
CA ALA A 231 4.71 26.47 12.01
C ALA A 231 5.88 25.99 11.13
N GLN A 232 6.41 26.84 10.25
CA GLN A 232 7.61 26.55 9.45
C GLN A 232 8.85 26.39 10.36
N VAL A 233 9.07 27.30 11.30
CA VAL A 233 10.18 27.22 12.25
C VAL A 233 10.07 25.97 13.14
N ALA A 234 8.87 25.63 13.61
CA ALA A 234 8.63 24.42 14.39
C ALA A 234 8.88 23.15 13.57
N LEU A 235 8.47 23.15 12.29
CA LEU A 235 8.76 22.05 11.38
C LEU A 235 10.27 21.91 11.14
N ASP A 236 10.97 23.02 10.90
CA ASP A 236 12.42 23.04 10.71
C ASP A 236 13.17 22.48 11.94
N ASP A 237 12.77 22.84 13.16
CA ASP A 237 13.36 22.31 14.40
C ASP A 237 13.12 20.79 14.56
N VAL A 238 11.92 20.30 14.22
CA VAL A 238 11.61 18.86 14.25
C VAL A 238 12.40 18.11 13.19
N VAL A 239 12.48 18.64 11.96
CA VAL A 239 13.23 18.00 10.86
C VAL A 239 14.73 18.00 11.18
N PHE A 240 15.28 19.08 11.74
CA PHE A 240 16.68 19.14 12.17
C PHE A 240 17.03 18.12 13.26
N LYS A 241 16.10 17.85 14.20
CA LYS A 241 16.30 16.83 15.26
C LYS A 241 16.27 15.39 14.75
N HIS A 242 15.55 15.13 13.66
CA HIS A 242 15.29 13.77 13.17
C HIS A 242 16.09 13.37 11.91
N VAL A 243 16.76 14.31 11.25
CA VAL A 243 17.51 14.08 10.01
C VAL A 243 18.99 14.37 10.24
N GLN A 244 19.88 13.43 9.89
CA GLN A 244 21.34 13.66 9.95
C GLN A 244 21.73 14.79 8.99
N GLY A 245 22.57 15.73 9.42
CA GLY A 245 22.78 17.04 8.78
C GLY A 245 23.01 17.02 7.25
N GLU A 246 23.63 15.97 6.69
CA GLU A 246 23.85 15.84 5.24
C GLU A 246 22.55 15.62 4.43
N GLN A 247 21.51 15.06 5.03
CA GLN A 247 20.20 14.86 4.39
C GLN A 247 19.28 16.10 4.50
N TYR A 248 19.55 16.98 5.46
CA TYR A 248 18.82 18.23 5.65
C TYR A 248 19.14 19.24 4.54
N ASP A 249 20.43 19.41 4.23
CA ASP A 249 20.89 20.29 3.14
C ASP A 249 20.40 19.83 1.75
N ALA A 250 20.16 18.53 1.57
CA ALA A 250 19.61 17.99 0.32
C ALA A 250 18.10 18.25 0.16
N LEU A 251 17.36 18.39 1.27
CA LEU A 251 15.91 18.65 1.27
C LEU A 251 15.56 20.15 1.16
N MET A 252 16.42 21.04 1.65
CA MET A 252 16.18 22.50 1.61
C MET A 252 16.68 23.19 0.33
N ASN A 253 17.46 22.51 -0.52
CA ASN A 253 18.03 23.06 -1.76
C ASN A 253 17.23 22.73 -3.04
N TYR A 254 15.92 22.46 -2.92
CA TYR A 254 15.00 22.26 -4.06
C TYR A 254 13.84 23.24 -4.06
#